data_AF-A0A7R9W9K1-F1
#
_entry.id   AF-A0A7R9W9K1-F1
#
_cell.length_a   1.000
_cell.length_b   1.000
_cell.length_c   1.000
_cell.angle_alpha   90.00
_cell.angle_beta   90.00
_cell.angle_gamma   90.00
#
_symmetry.space_group_name_H-M   'P 1'
#
loop_
_entity.id
_entity.type
_entity.pdbx_description
1 polymer ?
#
loop_
_entity_poly.entity_id
_entity_poly.type
_entity_poly.pdbx_seq_one_letter_code
_entity_poly.pdbx_strand_id
1 'polypeptide(L)'
;DSDVAALQEQIRELESGVDGGSKMIEEEQGTIQQLEKDAERSRETIGAMSKRIHAKEEEVENLGREKEELLCRIEELTRNGLDADPGTLQSYKSKMDEIEHRCSELDAMCSMQGNELVEVRAALNNAKEEKQAKEEEMGSMKLQLEELMELCSSRARDIEEKESLILHLRKDRQYSPDGTGTVMEDYRKKYE
;
A
#
# COMPACT_ATOMS: atom_id res chain seq x y z
N ASP A 1 -48.03 9.18 -13.63
CA ASP A 1 -47.20 10.35 -13.94
C ASP A 1 -46.46 10.88 -12.71
N SER A 2 -47.13 11.26 -11.61
CA SER A 2 -46.43 11.74 -10.37
C SER A 2 -45.46 10.72 -9.76
N ASP A 3 -45.82 9.44 -9.68
CA ASP A 3 -44.96 8.40 -9.10
C ASP A 3 -43.73 8.08 -9.97
N VAL A 4 -43.89 8.15 -11.30
CA VAL A 4 -42.79 7.91 -12.25
C VAL A 4 -41.77 9.04 -12.13
N ALA A 5 -42.22 10.28 -12.03
CA ALA A 5 -41.34 11.43 -11.79
C ALA A 5 -40.58 11.31 -10.45
N ALA A 6 -41.23 10.81 -9.40
CA ALA A 6 -40.57 10.58 -8.11
C ALA A 6 -39.49 9.49 -8.18
N LEU A 7 -39.76 8.37 -8.86
CA LEU A 7 -38.77 7.31 -9.09
C LEU A 7 -37.60 7.80 -9.96
N GLN A 8 -37.86 8.63 -10.97
CA GLN A 8 -36.82 9.24 -11.80
C GLN A 8 -35.93 10.20 -11.02
N GLU A 9 -36.45 10.90 -10.02
CA GLU A 9 -35.64 11.71 -9.11
C GLU A 9 -34.75 10.84 -8.24
N GLN A 10 -35.30 9.77 -7.65
CA GLN A 10 -34.53 8.82 -6.84
C GLN A 10 -33.39 8.17 -7.64
N ILE A 11 -33.62 7.80 -8.91
CA ILE A 11 -32.56 7.29 -9.79
C ILE A 11 -31.46 8.34 -9.97
N ARG A 12 -31.81 9.60 -10.24
CA ARG A 12 -30.82 10.68 -10.40
C ARG A 12 -29.97 10.90 -9.14
N GLU A 13 -30.58 10.83 -7.97
CA GLU A 13 -29.86 10.89 -6.69
C GLU A 13 -28.90 9.70 -6.51
N LEU A 14 -29.36 8.49 -6.79
CA LEU A 14 -28.55 7.27 -6.69
C LEU A 14 -27.41 7.26 -7.73
N GLU A 15 -27.66 7.67 -8.97
CA GLU A 15 -26.64 7.83 -10.03
C GLU A 15 -25.56 8.83 -9.61
N SER A 16 -25.95 9.97 -9.01
CA SER A 16 -24.98 10.91 -8.45
C SER A 16 -24.15 10.29 -7.32
N GLY A 17 -24.75 9.40 -6.52
CA GLY A 17 -24.04 8.62 -5.51
C GLY A 17 -23.03 7.63 -6.12
N VAL A 18 -23.41 6.96 -7.21
CA VAL A 18 -22.54 6.04 -7.96
C VAL A 18 -21.34 6.79 -8.55
N ASP A 19 -21.58 7.95 -9.17
CA ASP A 19 -20.50 8.79 -9.71
C ASP A 19 -19.54 9.27 -8.63
N GLY A 20 -20.07 9.66 -7.46
CA GLY A 20 -19.28 10.07 -6.29
C GLY A 20 -18.42 8.93 -5.75
N GLY A 21 -19.02 7.76 -5.51
CA GLY A 21 -18.31 6.57 -5.01
C GLY A 21 -17.24 6.07 -5.98
N SER A 22 -17.51 6.12 -7.29
CA SER A 22 -16.54 5.73 -8.32
C SER A 22 -15.29 6.62 -8.27
N LYS A 23 -15.44 7.94 -8.11
CA LYS A 23 -14.31 8.87 -7.98
C LYS A 23 -13.49 8.60 -6.73
N MET A 24 -14.15 8.34 -5.59
CA MET A 24 -13.43 8.00 -4.35
C MET A 24 -12.61 6.72 -4.50
N ILE A 25 -13.14 5.71 -5.18
CA ILE A 25 -12.40 4.47 -5.49
C ILE A 25 -11.18 4.76 -6.36
N GLU A 26 -11.30 5.62 -7.37
CA GLU A 26 -10.18 6.02 -8.22
C GLU A 26 -9.09 6.77 -7.42
N GLU A 27 -9.48 7.67 -6.52
CA GLU A 27 -8.57 8.40 -5.63
C GLU A 27 -7.82 7.45 -4.69
N GLU A 28 -8.53 6.51 -4.05
CA GLU A 28 -7.93 5.51 -3.18
C GLU A 28 -6.99 4.56 -3.94
N GLN A 29 -7.38 4.15 -5.15
CA GLN A 29 -6.52 3.35 -6.00
C GLN A 29 -5.22 4.09 -6.38
N GLY A 30 -5.29 5.41 -6.59
CA GLY A 30 -4.12 6.26 -6.77
C GLY A 30 -3.20 6.28 -5.55
N THR A 31 -3.78 6.41 -4.36
CA THR A 31 -3.03 6.37 -3.09
C THR A 31 -2.32 5.03 -2.89
N ILE A 32 -3.02 3.91 -3.13
CA ILE A 32 -2.44 2.56 -3.05
C ILE A 32 -1.23 2.41 -3.99
N GLN A 33 -1.35 2.85 -5.25
CA GLN A 33 -0.24 2.78 -6.21
C GLN A 33 0.96 3.62 -5.76
N GLN A 34 0.73 4.75 -5.11
CA GLN A 34 1.80 5.59 -4.60
C GLN A 34 2.51 4.91 -3.42
N LEU A 35 1.75 4.36 -2.47
CA LEU A 35 2.30 3.58 -1.34
C LEU A 35 3.10 2.36 -1.80
N GLU A 36 2.67 1.68 -2.86
CA GLU A 36 3.42 0.56 -3.45
C GLU A 36 4.80 0.99 -4.00
N LYS A 37 4.85 2.12 -4.70
CA LYS A 37 6.11 2.69 -5.22
C LYS A 37 7.03 3.09 -4.07
N ASP A 38 6.50 3.68 -3.02
CA ASP A 38 7.31 4.10 -1.87
C ASP A 38 7.82 2.89 -1.06
N ALA A 39 7.03 1.81 -0.99
CA ALA A 39 7.47 0.53 -0.43
C ALA A 39 8.56 -0.15 -1.28
N GLU A 40 8.53 -0.02 -2.61
CA GLU A 40 9.59 -0.50 -3.50
C GLU A 40 10.89 0.27 -3.29
N ARG A 41 10.85 1.61 -3.31
CA ARG A 41 12.01 2.48 -3.03
C ARG A 41 12.64 2.18 -1.67
N SER A 42 11.81 1.96 -0.65
CA SER A 42 12.28 1.62 0.70
C SER A 42 12.98 0.26 0.72
N ARG A 43 12.47 -0.75 -0.01
CA ARG A 43 13.12 -2.06 -0.15
C ARG A 43 14.47 -1.97 -0.84
N GLU A 44 14.59 -1.18 -1.89
CA GLU A 44 15.87 -0.93 -2.56
C GLU A 44 16.87 -0.26 -1.63
N THR A 45 16.42 0.75 -0.88
CA THR A 45 17.25 1.47 0.10
C THR A 45 17.76 0.53 1.19
N ILE A 46 16.90 -0.32 1.76
CA ILE A 46 17.30 -1.34 2.73
C ILE A 46 18.35 -2.28 2.12
N GLY A 47 18.12 -2.77 0.90
CA GLY A 47 19.07 -3.65 0.22
C GLY A 47 20.44 -3.00 0.00
N ALA A 48 20.47 -1.74 -0.41
CA ALA A 48 21.71 -0.99 -0.60
C ALA A 48 22.45 -0.74 0.72
N MET A 49 21.74 -0.35 1.78
CA MET A 49 22.32 -0.14 3.11
C MET A 49 22.86 -1.44 3.70
N SER A 50 22.12 -2.55 3.62
CA SER A 50 22.59 -3.87 4.10
C SER A 50 23.88 -4.30 3.41
N LYS A 51 24.02 -4.09 2.09
CA LYS A 51 25.27 -4.39 1.38
C LYS A 51 26.43 -3.52 1.87
N ARG A 52 26.18 -2.23 2.13
CA ARG A 52 27.21 -1.29 2.64
C ARG A 52 27.66 -1.59 4.07
N ILE A 53 26.77 -2.13 4.90
CA ILE A 53 27.10 -2.61 6.25
C ILE A 53 27.97 -3.86 6.13
N HIS A 54 27.52 -4.86 5.38
CA HIS A 54 28.25 -6.12 5.23
C HIS A 54 29.67 -5.90 4.68
N ALA A 55 29.84 -5.02 3.68
CA ALA A 55 31.16 -4.70 3.14
C ALA A 55 32.11 -4.08 4.16
N LYS A 56 31.59 -3.27 5.10
CA LYS A 56 32.40 -2.70 6.18
C LYS A 56 32.70 -3.73 7.26
N GLU A 57 31.76 -4.60 7.59
CA GLU A 57 31.99 -5.70 8.53
C GLU A 57 33.11 -6.63 8.01
N GLU A 58 33.12 -6.91 6.70
CA GLU A 58 34.20 -7.67 6.06
C GLU A 58 35.55 -6.91 6.10
N GLU A 59 35.55 -5.58 5.91
CA GLU A 59 36.75 -4.75 6.08
C GLU A 59 37.29 -4.82 7.53
N VAL A 60 36.42 -4.77 8.53
CA VAL A 60 36.78 -4.93 9.95
C VAL A 60 37.36 -6.31 10.22
N GLU A 61 36.78 -7.38 9.67
CA GLU A 61 37.31 -8.74 9.82
C GLU A 61 38.71 -8.88 9.18
N ASN A 62 38.92 -8.29 8.00
CA ASN A 62 40.21 -8.29 7.33
C ASN A 62 41.28 -7.55 8.14
N LEU A 63 40.93 -6.36 8.66
CA LEU A 63 41.80 -5.58 9.54
C LEU A 63 42.12 -6.31 10.84
N GLY A 64 41.15 -7.04 11.40
CA GLY A 64 41.36 -7.92 12.55
C GLY A 64 42.42 -8.99 12.29
N ARG A 65 42.37 -9.64 11.12
CA ARG A 65 43.38 -10.62 10.70
C ARG A 65 44.76 -10.00 10.51
N GLU A 66 44.84 -8.83 9.87
CA GLU A 66 46.12 -8.11 9.71
C GLU A 66 46.75 -7.76 11.07
N LYS A 67 45.92 -7.34 12.03
CA LYS A 67 46.37 -7.05 13.40
C LYS A 67 46.94 -8.30 14.08
N GLU A 68 46.28 -9.46 13.95
CA GLU A 68 46.78 -10.73 14.50
C GLU A 68 48.11 -11.16 13.89
N GLU A 69 48.29 -10.96 12.58
CA GLU A 69 49.56 -11.23 11.89
C GLU A 69 50.69 -10.31 12.40
N LEU A 70 50.41 -9.01 12.57
CA LEU A 70 51.36 -8.06 13.13
C LEU A 70 51.75 -8.42 14.57
N LEU A 71 50.80 -8.85 15.40
CA LEU A 71 51.07 -9.31 16.76
C LEU A 71 52.00 -10.53 16.75
N CYS A 72 51.72 -11.54 15.93
CA CYS A 72 52.61 -12.70 15.76
C CYS A 72 54.03 -12.27 15.37
N ARG A 73 54.16 -11.31 14.43
CA ARG A 73 55.46 -10.82 13.97
C ARG A 73 56.24 -10.10 15.07
N ILE A 74 55.56 -9.29 15.87
CA ILE A 74 56.16 -8.61 17.03
C ILE A 74 56.64 -9.64 18.05
N GLU A 75 55.85 -10.67 18.34
CA GLU A 75 56.23 -11.74 19.26
C GLU A 75 57.45 -12.53 18.78
N GLU A 76 57.50 -12.88 17.49
CA GLU A 76 58.66 -13.55 16.87
C GLU A 76 59.93 -12.70 17.01
N LEU A 77 59.85 -11.42 16.65
CA LEU A 77 60.97 -10.48 16.75
C LEU A 77 61.45 -10.29 18.20
N THR A 78 60.51 -10.28 19.15
CA THR A 78 60.81 -10.14 20.59
C THR A 78 61.47 -11.42 21.14
N ARG A 79 60.97 -12.60 20.74
CA ARG A 79 61.46 -13.91 21.20
C ARG A 79 62.84 -14.25 20.64
N ASN A 80 63.13 -13.85 19.41
CA ASN A 80 64.40 -14.15 18.74
C ASN A 80 65.60 -13.33 19.27
N GLY A 81 65.36 -12.37 20.17
CA GLY A 81 66.42 -11.72 20.95
C GLY A 81 67.38 -10.85 20.12
N LEU A 82 67.18 -9.53 20.21
CA LEU A 82 68.21 -8.48 20.05
C LEU A 82 68.70 -8.04 18.65
N ASP A 83 68.04 -8.39 17.54
CA ASP A 83 68.31 -7.75 16.22
C ASP A 83 67.06 -7.18 15.54
N ALA A 84 65.92 -7.13 16.23
CA ALA A 84 64.75 -6.42 15.74
C ALA A 84 65.05 -4.91 15.77
N ASP A 85 65.29 -4.32 14.61
CA ASP A 85 65.46 -2.87 14.45
C ASP A 85 64.32 -2.15 15.19
N PRO A 86 64.62 -1.28 16.18
CA PRO A 86 63.61 -0.53 16.92
C PRO A 86 62.66 0.24 16.00
N GLY A 87 63.14 0.67 14.83
CA GLY A 87 62.31 1.31 13.80
C GLY A 87 61.23 0.38 13.25
N THR A 88 61.56 -0.89 13.01
CA THR A 88 60.61 -1.90 12.53
C THR A 88 59.54 -2.23 13.57
N LEU A 89 59.93 -2.42 14.83
CA LEU A 89 58.98 -2.64 15.93
C LEU A 89 58.05 -1.45 16.14
N GLN A 90 58.60 -0.23 16.07
CA GLN A 90 57.78 0.99 16.17
C GLN A 90 56.82 1.11 14.98
N SER A 91 57.26 0.77 13.78
CA SER A 91 56.42 0.76 12.57
C SER A 91 55.22 -0.19 12.70
N TYR A 92 55.43 -1.42 13.18
CA TYR A 92 54.32 -2.36 13.40
C TYR A 92 53.35 -1.89 14.47
N LYS A 93 53.83 -1.29 15.56
CA LYS A 93 52.95 -0.70 16.59
C LYS A 93 52.11 0.43 16.02
N SER A 94 52.72 1.35 15.27
CA SER A 94 52.00 2.43 14.60
C SER A 94 50.94 1.92 13.63
N LYS A 95 51.23 0.87 12.86
CA LYS A 95 50.23 0.22 11.99
C LYS A 95 49.08 -0.40 12.79
N MET A 96 49.34 -1.03 13.92
CA MET A 96 48.26 -1.54 14.77
C MET A 96 47.37 -0.42 15.31
N ASP A 97 47.97 0.70 15.74
CA ASP A 97 47.21 1.87 16.21
C ASP A 97 46.33 2.44 15.06
N GLU A 98 46.87 2.50 13.84
CA GLU A 98 46.11 2.89 12.64
C GLU A 98 44.96 1.92 12.35
N ILE A 99 45.19 0.61 12.45
CA ILE A 99 44.17 -0.43 12.29
C ILE A 99 43.07 -0.28 13.36
N GLU A 100 43.44 -0.11 14.64
CA GLU A 100 42.48 0.06 15.73
C GLU A 100 41.61 1.30 15.54
N HIS A 101 42.22 2.41 15.11
CA HIS A 101 41.50 3.62 14.77
C HIS A 101 40.52 3.37 13.62
N ARG A 102 40.98 2.69 12.56
CA ARG A 102 40.16 2.39 11.38
C ARG A 102 38.98 1.47 11.71
N CYS A 103 39.20 0.43 12.51
CA CYS A 103 38.10 -0.43 12.98
C CYS A 103 37.06 0.37 13.77
N SER A 104 37.52 1.26 14.66
CA SER A 104 36.62 2.11 15.45
C SER A 104 35.77 3.04 14.57
N GLU A 105 36.35 3.61 13.51
CA GLU A 105 35.61 4.40 12.52
C GLU A 105 34.55 3.56 11.80
N LEU A 106 34.93 2.37 11.32
CA LEU A 106 34.03 1.47 10.58
C LEU A 106 32.87 0.99 11.46
N ASP A 107 33.14 0.63 12.71
CA ASP A 107 32.12 0.23 13.69
C ASP A 107 31.12 1.36 13.94
N ALA A 108 31.60 2.60 14.10
CA ALA A 108 30.73 3.77 14.25
C ALA A 108 29.86 3.99 13.01
N MET A 109 30.43 3.85 11.80
CA MET A 109 29.67 3.95 10.55
C MET A 109 28.62 2.83 10.44
N CYS A 110 28.97 1.59 10.77
CA CYS A 110 28.04 0.46 10.78
C CYS A 110 26.89 0.69 11.77
N SER A 111 27.19 1.20 12.96
CA SER A 111 26.18 1.55 13.97
C SER A 111 25.21 2.62 13.46
N MET A 112 25.73 3.70 12.87
CA MET A 112 24.90 4.77 12.29
C MET A 112 23.99 4.24 11.16
N GLN A 113 24.56 3.48 10.22
CA GLN A 113 23.79 2.90 9.13
C GLN A 113 22.78 1.85 9.62
N GLY A 114 23.11 1.11 10.68
CA GLY A 114 22.20 0.18 11.34
C GLY A 114 20.97 0.90 11.90
N ASN A 115 21.16 2.06 12.53
CA ASN A 115 20.06 2.88 13.03
C ASN A 115 19.19 3.43 11.89
N GLU A 116 19.80 3.99 10.83
CA GLU A 116 19.06 4.44 9.63
C GLU A 116 18.25 3.30 9.01
N LEU A 117 18.83 2.09 8.96
CA LEU A 117 18.16 0.92 8.42
C LEU A 117 16.97 0.45 9.26
N VAL A 118 17.02 0.64 10.59
CA VAL A 118 15.86 0.42 11.47
C VAL A 118 14.75 1.43 11.15
N GLU A 119 15.09 2.71 10.97
CA GLU A 119 14.11 3.76 10.62
C GLU A 119 13.44 3.50 9.27
N VAL A 120 14.22 3.17 8.23
CA VAL A 120 13.68 2.85 6.90
C VAL A 120 12.81 1.60 6.93
N ARG A 121 13.16 0.59 7.73
CA ARG A 121 12.31 -0.60 7.94
C ARG A 121 11.00 -0.27 8.63
N ALA A 122 11.02 0.62 9.62
CA ALA A 122 9.81 1.10 10.28
C ALA A 122 8.90 1.83 9.30
N ALA A 123 9.45 2.75 8.50
CA ALA A 123 8.71 3.46 7.46
C ALA A 123 8.09 2.50 6.42
N LEU A 124 8.83 1.47 5.99
CA LEU A 124 8.32 0.44 5.09
C LEU A 124 7.15 -0.34 5.70
N ASN A 125 7.22 -0.67 6.98
CA ASN A 125 6.13 -1.38 7.65
C ASN A 125 4.89 -0.49 7.79
N ASN A 126 5.06 0.77 8.20
CA ASN A 126 3.95 1.72 8.27
C ASN A 126 3.27 1.90 6.91
N ALA A 127 4.03 2.05 5.82
CA ALA A 127 3.48 2.17 4.48
C ALA A 127 2.70 0.92 4.04
N LYS A 128 3.11 -0.28 4.49
CA LYS A 128 2.36 -1.52 4.22
C LYS A 128 1.04 -1.57 4.99
N GLU A 129 1.06 -1.18 6.26
CA GLU A 129 -0.13 -1.12 7.09
C GLU A 129 -1.14 -0.09 6.54
N GLU A 130 -0.65 1.09 6.16
CA GLU A 130 -1.48 2.12 5.52
C GLU A 130 -2.05 1.64 4.19
N LYS A 131 -1.24 0.96 3.36
CA LYS A 131 -1.72 0.36 2.11
C LYS A 131 -2.84 -0.65 2.36
N GLN A 132 -2.67 -1.53 3.35
CA GLN A 132 -3.69 -2.52 3.68
C GLN A 132 -4.99 -1.86 4.14
N ALA A 133 -4.91 -0.86 5.03
CA ALA A 133 -6.09 -0.12 5.48
C ALA A 133 -6.83 0.52 4.30
N LYS A 134 -6.09 1.09 3.35
CA LYS A 134 -6.63 1.70 2.13
C LYS A 134 -7.29 0.67 1.19
N GLU A 135 -6.71 -0.52 1.06
CA GLU A 135 -7.32 -1.64 0.33
C GLU A 135 -8.64 -2.10 0.96
N GLU A 136 -8.71 -2.15 2.29
CA GLU A 136 -9.91 -2.51 3.04
C GLU A 136 -11.01 -1.43 2.89
N GLU A 137 -10.66 -0.15 3.02
CA GLU A 137 -11.56 0.98 2.78
C GLU A 137 -12.12 0.98 1.35
N MET A 138 -11.25 0.83 0.35
CA MET A 138 -11.64 0.70 -1.06
C MET A 138 -12.56 -0.51 -1.27
N GLY A 139 -12.30 -1.64 -0.62
CA GLY A 139 -13.15 -2.82 -0.66
C GLY A 139 -14.57 -2.53 -0.13
N SER A 140 -14.67 -1.84 1.00
CA SER A 140 -15.96 -1.42 1.55
C SER A 140 -16.70 -0.46 0.63
N MET A 141 -16.01 0.50 0.02
CA MET A 141 -16.61 1.45 -0.93
C MET A 141 -17.13 0.75 -2.19
N LYS A 142 -16.41 -0.26 -2.70
CA LYS A 142 -16.86 -1.06 -3.85
C LYS A 142 -18.16 -1.79 -3.55
N LEU A 143 -18.31 -2.38 -2.36
CA LEU A 143 -19.55 -3.03 -1.95
C LEU A 143 -20.72 -2.04 -1.88
N GLN A 144 -20.50 -0.88 -1.27
CA GLN A 144 -21.51 0.18 -1.23
C GLN A 144 -21.91 0.67 -2.63
N LEU A 145 -20.95 0.76 -3.55
CA LEU A 145 -21.21 1.13 -4.93
C LEU A 145 -22.07 0.08 -5.65
N GLU A 146 -21.78 -1.20 -5.46
CA GLU A 146 -22.59 -2.30 -6.00
C GLU A 146 -24.03 -2.26 -5.47
N GLU A 147 -24.22 -2.00 -4.18
CA GLU A 147 -25.55 -1.83 -3.57
C GLU A 147 -26.32 -0.66 -4.21
N LEU A 148 -25.67 0.49 -4.41
CA LEU A 148 -26.28 1.65 -5.07
C LEU A 148 -26.67 1.35 -6.52
N MET A 149 -25.82 0.64 -7.27
CA MET A 149 -26.11 0.24 -8.65
C MET A 149 -27.29 -0.72 -8.74
N GLU A 150 -27.42 -1.66 -7.80
CA GLU A 150 -28.57 -2.55 -7.74
C GLU A 150 -29.86 -1.77 -7.40
N LEU A 151 -29.79 -0.80 -6.50
CA LEU A 151 -30.92 0.09 -6.19
C LEU A 151 -31.36 0.89 -7.41
N CYS A 152 -30.43 1.48 -8.18
CA CYS A 152 -30.73 2.13 -9.46
C CYS A 152 -31.48 1.19 -10.40
N SER A 153 -30.97 -0.03 -10.55
CA SER A 153 -31.51 -1.05 -11.45
C SER A 153 -32.90 -1.53 -11.02
N SER A 154 -33.15 -1.66 -9.72
CA SER A 154 -34.46 -1.96 -9.17
C SER A 154 -35.46 -0.83 -9.44
N ARG A 155 -35.06 0.43 -9.26
CA ARG A 155 -35.93 1.59 -9.49
C ARG A 155 -36.23 1.80 -10.97
N ALA A 156 -35.30 1.49 -11.86
CA ALA A 156 -35.55 1.49 -13.30
C ALA A 156 -36.61 0.47 -13.69
N ARG A 157 -36.56 -0.75 -13.12
CA ARG A 157 -37.61 -1.77 -13.31
C ARG A 157 -38.97 -1.31 -12.79
N ASP A 158 -39.02 -0.66 -11.63
CA ASP A 158 -40.28 -0.10 -11.08
C ASP A 158 -40.92 0.93 -12.05
N ILE A 159 -40.10 1.74 -12.72
CA ILE A 159 -40.56 2.69 -13.75
C ILE A 159 -41.13 1.94 -14.95
N GLU A 160 -40.38 0.97 -15.50
CA GLU A 160 -40.82 0.18 -16.66
C GLU A 160 -42.17 -0.52 -16.41
N GLU A 161 -42.33 -1.11 -15.23
CA GLU A 161 -43.59 -1.75 -14.82
C GLU A 161 -44.74 -0.73 -14.73
N LYS A 162 -44.51 0.44 -14.12
CA LYS A 162 -45.52 1.51 -14.03
C LYS A 162 -45.87 2.08 -15.40
N GLU A 163 -44.90 2.29 -16.28
CA GLU A 163 -45.13 2.79 -17.64
C GLU A 163 -45.90 1.79 -18.50
N SER A 164 -45.57 0.50 -18.41
CA SER A 164 -46.30 -0.58 -19.07
C SER A 164 -47.76 -0.62 -18.61
N LEU A 165 -48.00 -0.51 -17.31
CA LEU A 165 -49.35 -0.45 -16.75
C LEU A 165 -50.12 0.78 -17.24
N ILE A 166 -49.49 1.96 -17.23
CA ILE A 166 -50.11 3.20 -17.74
C ILE A 166 -50.51 3.02 -19.21
N LEU A 167 -49.67 2.39 -20.03
CA LEU A 167 -49.97 2.12 -21.43
C LEU A 167 -51.17 1.18 -21.59
N HIS A 168 -51.25 0.11 -20.80
CA HIS A 168 -52.40 -0.82 -20.82
C HIS A 168 -53.69 -0.12 -20.41
N LEU A 169 -53.68 0.65 -19.32
CA LEU A 169 -54.85 1.40 -18.87
C LEU A 169 -55.31 2.45 -19.90
N ARG A 170 -54.38 3.10 -20.60
CA ARG A 170 -54.69 4.02 -21.70
C ARG A 170 -55.37 3.30 -22.87
N LYS A 171 -54.87 2.12 -23.26
CA LYS A 171 -55.50 1.28 -24.30
C LYS A 171 -56.90 0.82 -23.87
N ASP A 172 -57.06 0.30 -22.67
CA ASP A 172 -58.36 -0.16 -22.17
C ASP A 172 -59.41 0.96 -22.15
N ARG A 173 -59.05 2.18 -21.74
CA ARG A 173 -59.97 3.34 -21.83
C ARG A 173 -60.32 3.73 -23.27
N GLN A 174 -59.41 3.50 -24.22
CA GLN A 174 -59.64 3.79 -25.63
C GLN A 174 -60.60 2.77 -26.27
N TYR A 175 -60.54 1.50 -25.85
CA TYR A 175 -61.32 0.41 -26.44
C TYR A 175 -62.58 0.02 -25.63
N SER A 176 -62.68 0.37 -24.34
CA SER A 176 -63.87 0.18 -23.49
C SER A 176 -64.10 1.39 -22.57
N PRO A 177 -64.71 2.48 -23.09
CA PRO A 177 -64.86 3.75 -22.37
C PRO A 177 -65.77 3.67 -21.14
N ASP A 178 -66.62 2.65 -21.06
CA ASP A 178 -67.54 2.33 -19.97
C ASP A 178 -66.84 1.69 -18.75
N GLY A 179 -65.54 1.38 -18.86
CA GLY A 179 -64.74 0.84 -17.76
C GLY A 179 -64.96 -0.65 -17.49
N THR A 180 -65.53 -1.39 -18.44
CA THR A 180 -65.74 -2.85 -18.37
C THR A 180 -64.53 -3.68 -18.83
N GLY A 181 -63.38 -3.03 -19.08
CA GLY A 181 -62.13 -3.68 -19.47
C GLY A 181 -61.49 -4.51 -18.35
N THR A 182 -60.97 -5.69 -18.71
CA THR A 182 -60.41 -6.70 -17.79
C THR A 182 -59.25 -6.18 -16.94
N VAL A 183 -58.40 -5.26 -17.44
CA VAL A 183 -57.25 -4.74 -16.67
C VAL A 183 -57.71 -3.80 -15.55
N MET A 184 -58.78 -3.02 -15.76
CA MET A 184 -59.35 -2.15 -14.72
C MET A 184 -59.99 -2.97 -13.58
N GLU A 185 -60.52 -4.15 -13.90
CA GLU A 185 -61.15 -5.06 -12.94
C GLU A 185 -60.10 -5.81 -12.11
N ASP A 186 -59.00 -6.24 -12.72
CA ASP A 186 -57.85 -6.84 -12.02
C ASP A 186 -57.08 -5.82 -11.19
N TYR A 187 -56.94 -4.57 -11.64
CA TYR A 187 -56.31 -3.52 -10.86
C TYR A 187 -57.13 -3.18 -9.60
N ARG A 188 -58.47 -3.15 -9.74
CA ARG A 188 -59.38 -2.93 -8.61
C ARG A 188 -59.23 -4.03 -7.55
N LYS A 189 -59.12 -5.29 -7.97
CA LYS A 189 -58.88 -6.44 -7.08
C LYS A 189 -57.52 -6.47 -6.39
N LYS A 190 -56.47 -5.89 -7.00
CA LYS A 190 -55.10 -5.94 -6.46
C LYS A 190 -54.82 -4.85 -5.41
N TYR A 191 -55.67 -3.82 -5.33
CA TYR A 191 -55.48 -2.64 -4.48
C TYR A 191 -56.72 -2.27 -3.63
N GLU A 192 -57.77 -3.10 -3.59
CA GLU A 192 -58.82 -3.16 -2.54
C GLU A 192 -58.41 -4.16 -1.45
#